data_AF-A0A359LUV3-F1
#
_entry.id   AF-A0A359LUV3-F1
#
_cell.length_a   1.000
_cell.length_b   1.000
_cell.length_c   1.000
_cell.angle_alpha   90.00
_cell.angle_beta   90.00
_cell.angle_gamma   90.00
#
_symmetry.space_group_name_H-M   'P 1'
#
loop_
_entity.id
_entity.type
_entity.pdbx_description
1 polymer ?
#
loop_
_entity_poly.entity_id
_entity_poly.type
_entity_poly.pdbx_seq_one_letter_code
_entity_poly.pdbx_strand_id
1 'polypeptide(L)'
;RCNMMCDPCFMDANQVGFVHELSWEDIKTLLDNAVSIKPRRQMSVQFSGGEPTLSPYFLDAVRYSRKVGYTSVQAATNGIEFAKSPEFCRQAAEAGLRYAYL
;
A
#
# COMPACT_ATOMS: atom_id res chain seq x y z
N ARG A 1 -4.92 9.38 -4.51
CA ARG A 1 -6.28 9.87 -4.17
C ARG A 1 -6.70 9.30 -2.82
N CYS A 2 -7.67 9.92 -2.13
CA CYS A 2 -8.31 9.40 -0.91
C CYS A 2 -9.84 9.48 -1.04
N ASN A 3 -10.57 8.65 -0.30
CA ASN A 3 -12.02 8.72 -0.14
C ASN A 3 -12.46 9.50 1.12
N MET A 4 -11.53 10.17 1.82
CA MET A 4 -11.79 11.10 2.91
C MET A 4 -11.09 12.43 2.65
N MET A 5 -11.60 13.50 3.27
CA MET A 5 -11.03 14.86 3.21
C MET A 5 -10.86 15.36 4.65
N CYS A 6 -9.71 15.05 5.26
CA CYS A 6 -9.45 15.38 6.66
C CYS A 6 -8.76 16.74 6.77
N ASP A 7 -9.23 17.60 7.67
CA ASP A 7 -8.61 18.89 7.97
C ASP A 7 -7.10 18.80 8.32
N PRO A 8 -6.62 17.80 9.09
CA PRO A 8 -5.19 17.68 9.41
C PRO A 8 -4.37 16.93 8.33
N CYS A 9 -4.88 16.69 7.12
CA CYS A 9 -4.19 15.85 6.13
C CYS A 9 -2.93 16.53 5.57
N PHE A 10 -1.74 16.07 6.01
CA PHE A 10 -0.45 16.57 5.52
C PHE A 10 -0.22 16.30 4.03
N MET A 11 -0.79 15.22 3.49
CA MET A 11 -0.59 14.79 2.10
C MET A 11 -1.50 15.53 1.10
N ASP A 12 -2.54 16.22 1.60
CA ASP A 12 -3.56 16.93 0.82
C ASP A 12 -4.05 16.14 -0.42
N ALA A 13 -4.42 14.88 -0.17
CA ALA A 13 -4.57 13.85 -1.21
C ALA A 13 -5.76 14.07 -2.18
N ASN A 14 -6.54 15.13 -1.97
CA ASN A 14 -7.69 15.52 -2.78
C ASN A 14 -7.52 16.90 -3.47
N GLN A 15 -6.36 17.57 -3.35
CA GLN A 15 -6.13 18.80 -4.12
C GLN A 15 -6.25 18.56 -5.61
N VAL A 16 -6.87 19.54 -6.26
CA VAL A 16 -7.23 19.49 -7.67
C VAL A 16 -5.97 19.74 -8.52
N GLY A 17 -5.54 18.73 -9.26
CA GLY A 17 -4.31 18.77 -10.07
C GLY A 17 -3.97 17.42 -10.72
N PHE A 18 -2.72 17.25 -11.15
CA PHE A 18 -2.23 15.98 -11.70
C PHE A 18 -2.06 14.93 -10.59
N VAL A 19 -2.76 13.81 -10.72
CA VAL A 19 -2.59 12.66 -9.83
C VAL A 19 -1.74 11.63 -10.54
N HIS A 20 -0.51 11.42 -10.08
CA HIS A 20 0.32 10.30 -10.54
C HIS A 20 -0.12 9.02 -9.83
N GLU A 21 -0.86 8.16 -10.52
CA GLU A 21 -1.14 6.81 -10.05
C GLU A 21 -0.10 5.86 -10.65
N LEU A 22 0.50 5.02 -9.81
CA LEU A 22 1.52 4.07 -10.27
C LEU A 22 0.86 2.98 -11.10
N SER A 23 1.45 2.67 -12.26
CA SER A 23 1.10 1.46 -13.00
C SER A 23 1.60 0.22 -12.26
N TRP A 24 1.11 -0.96 -12.67
CA TRP A 24 1.60 -2.21 -12.12
C TRP A 24 3.11 -2.42 -12.37
N GLU A 25 3.59 -2.00 -13.53
CA GLU A 25 5.00 -2.04 -13.92
C GLU A 25 5.86 -1.16 -13.02
N ASP A 26 5.38 0.05 -12.69
CA ASP A 26 6.07 0.96 -11.78
C ASP A 26 6.18 0.36 -10.37
N ILE A 27 5.08 -0.21 -9.87
CA ILE A 27 5.02 -0.85 -8.54
C ILE A 27 6.07 -1.97 -8.45
N LYS A 28 6.09 -2.89 -9.42
CA LYS A 28 7.08 -3.98 -9.44
C LYS A 28 8.50 -3.44 -9.50
N THR A 29 8.75 -2.47 -10.39
CA THR A 29 10.07 -1.86 -10.59
C THR A 29 10.59 -1.23 -9.30
N LEU A 30 9.76 -0.45 -8.60
CA LEU A 30 10.13 0.17 -7.32
C LEU A 30 10.43 -0.89 -6.25
N LEU A 31 9.57 -1.91 -6.13
CA LEU A 31 9.74 -2.98 -5.16
C LEU A 31 11.01 -3.79 -5.42
N ASP A 32 11.30 -4.11 -6.68
CA ASP A 32 12.48 -4.89 -7.10
C ASP A 32 13.77 -4.09 -6.92
N ASN A 33 13.76 -2.81 -7.29
CA ASN A 33 14.90 -1.93 -7.14
C ASN A 33 15.32 -1.80 -5.67
N ALA A 34 14.36 -1.58 -4.77
CA ALA A 34 14.65 -1.47 -3.34
C ALA A 34 15.15 -2.80 -2.74
N VAL A 35 14.62 -3.93 -3.21
CA VAL A 35 15.10 -5.29 -2.87
C VAL A 35 16.54 -5.52 -3.37
N SER A 36 16.97 -4.92 -4.48
CA SER A 36 18.31 -5.14 -5.02
C SER A 36 19.45 -4.52 -4.18
N ILE A 37 19.15 -3.56 -3.31
CA ILE A 37 20.12 -2.78 -2.53
C ILE A 37 20.79 -3.66 -1.46
N LYS A 38 22.13 -3.60 -1.35
CA LYS A 38 22.94 -4.38 -0.37
C LYS A 38 23.74 -3.44 0.56
N PRO A 39 23.98 -3.81 1.83
CA PRO A 39 23.53 -5.04 2.52
C PRO A 39 22.05 -4.96 2.95
N ARG A 40 21.35 -6.11 2.91
CA ARG A 40 19.92 -6.17 3.24
C ARG A 40 19.70 -6.49 4.72
N ARG A 41 19.25 -5.50 5.48
CA ARG A 41 18.75 -5.70 6.85
C ARG A 41 17.25 -5.39 6.86
N GLN A 42 16.44 -6.39 7.23
CA GLN A 42 14.99 -6.32 7.44
C GLN A 42 14.24 -5.37 6.50
N MET A 43 13.90 -5.85 5.30
CA MET A 43 13.14 -5.06 4.32
C MET A 43 11.67 -4.95 4.74
N SER A 44 11.22 -3.72 4.97
CA SER A 44 9.82 -3.40 5.18
C SER A 44 9.32 -2.46 4.10
N VAL A 45 8.04 -2.59 3.76
CA VAL A 45 7.34 -1.67 2.86
C VAL A 45 6.04 -1.24 3.52
N GLN A 46 5.74 0.05 3.42
CA GLN A 46 4.48 0.62 3.85
C GLN A 46 3.79 1.23 2.63
N PHE A 47 2.64 0.68 2.28
CA PHE A 47 1.74 1.28 1.32
C PHE A 47 1.04 2.45 1.99
N SER A 48 1.25 3.64 1.46
CA SER A 48 0.62 4.88 1.87
C SER A 48 0.04 5.57 0.63
N GLY A 49 -0.43 6.81 0.78
CA GLY A 49 -1.08 7.54 -0.28
C GLY A 49 -2.09 8.52 0.30
N GLY A 50 -3.12 8.80 -0.49
CA GLY A 50 -4.38 9.26 0.10
C GLY A 50 -5.08 8.11 0.82
N GLU A 51 -5.46 7.06 0.09
CA GLU A 51 -5.89 5.79 0.65
C GLU A 51 -5.35 4.63 -0.22
N PRO A 52 -4.41 3.80 0.27
CA PRO A 52 -3.81 2.73 -0.53
C PRO A 52 -4.81 1.67 -0.98
N THR A 53 -5.85 1.36 -0.20
CA THR A 53 -6.81 0.30 -0.55
C THR A 53 -7.70 0.64 -1.74
N LEU A 54 -7.71 1.90 -2.19
CA LEU A 54 -8.43 2.32 -3.41
C LEU A 54 -7.67 1.94 -4.69
N SER A 55 -6.38 1.61 -4.59
CA SER A 55 -5.61 1.15 -5.75
C SER A 55 -6.13 -0.21 -6.21
N PRO A 56 -6.38 -0.42 -7.52
CA PRO A 56 -6.78 -1.73 -8.04
C PRO A 56 -5.68 -2.78 -7.85
N TYR A 57 -4.43 -2.34 -7.65
CA TYR A 57 -3.27 -3.21 -7.47
C TYR A 57 -2.91 -3.47 -6.01
N PHE A 58 -3.67 -2.97 -5.03
CA PHE A 58 -3.27 -3.01 -3.62
C PHE A 58 -2.95 -4.44 -3.14
N LEU A 59 -3.90 -5.38 -3.30
CA LEU A 59 -3.71 -6.76 -2.86
C LEU A 59 -2.59 -7.47 -3.63
N ASP A 60 -2.46 -7.20 -4.93
CA ASP A 60 -1.41 -7.78 -5.76
C ASP A 60 -0.03 -7.23 -5.40
N ALA A 61 0.06 -5.94 -5.07
CA ALA A 61 1.28 -5.32 -4.59
C ALA A 61 1.72 -5.92 -3.26
N VAL A 62 0.78 -6.16 -2.33
CA VAL A 62 1.06 -6.84 -1.06
C VAL A 62 1.62 -8.26 -1.30
N ARG A 63 0.97 -9.06 -2.16
CA ARG A 63 1.46 -10.40 -2.54
C ARG A 63 2.84 -10.34 -3.15
N TYR A 64 3.06 -9.38 -4.07
CA TYR A 64 4.33 -9.22 -4.75
C TYR A 64 5.44 -8.82 -3.79
N SER A 65 5.19 -7.89 -2.86
CA SER A 65 6.15 -7.51 -1.82
C SER A 65 6.60 -8.73 -1.01
N ARG A 66 5.66 -9.60 -0.59
CA ARG A 66 6.01 -10.85 0.10
C ARG A 66 6.85 -11.76 -0.78
N LYS A 67 6.47 -11.93 -2.05
CA LYS A 67 7.18 -12.76 -3.04
C LYS A 67 8.65 -12.32 -3.24
N VAL A 68 8.92 -11.03 -3.31
CA VAL A 68 10.28 -10.50 -3.57
C VAL A 68 11.14 -10.32 -2.31
N GLY A 69 10.60 -10.64 -1.15
CA GLY A 69 11.36 -10.77 0.10
C GLY A 69 11.23 -9.61 1.08
N TYR A 70 10.15 -8.83 1.03
CA TYR A 70 9.79 -7.93 2.13
C TYR A 70 9.25 -8.75 3.30
N THR A 71 9.89 -8.59 4.47
CA THR A 71 9.53 -9.34 5.68
C THR A 71 8.38 -8.70 6.46
N SER A 72 8.16 -7.39 6.28
CA SER A 72 7.05 -6.65 6.88
C SER A 72 6.37 -5.81 5.81
N VAL A 73 5.11 -6.12 5.51
CA VAL A 73 4.28 -5.38 4.56
C VAL A 73 3.16 -4.70 5.34
N GLN A 74 3.02 -3.39 5.20
CA GLN A 74 2.13 -2.56 6.01
C GLN A 74 1.28 -1.66 5.12
N ALA A 75 0.12 -1.24 5.61
CA ALA A 75 -0.72 -0.26 4.94
C ALA A 75 -1.11 0.84 5.92
N ALA A 76 -0.83 2.10 5.59
CA ALA A 76 -1.38 3.26 6.26
C ALA A 76 -2.72 3.60 5.58
N THR A 77 -3.81 3.26 6.24
CA THR A 77 -5.17 3.22 5.67
C THR A 77 -6.14 3.89 6.65
N ASN A 78 -7.21 4.48 6.13
CA ASN A 78 -8.32 4.95 6.95
C ASN A 78 -9.26 3.85 7.44
N GLY A 79 -9.05 2.60 7.00
CA GLY A 79 -9.78 1.43 7.47
C GLY A 79 -11.18 1.27 6.88
N ILE A 80 -11.66 2.17 6.02
CA ILE A 80 -13.03 2.12 5.49
C ILE A 80 -13.25 0.85 4.64
N GLU A 81 -12.32 0.50 3.75
CA GLU A 81 -12.47 -0.71 2.91
C GLU A 81 -12.39 -2.00 3.74
N PHE A 82 -11.58 -2.01 4.80
CA PHE A 82 -11.54 -3.12 5.75
C PHE A 82 -12.85 -3.24 6.55
N ALA A 83 -13.45 -2.12 6.97
CA ALA A 83 -14.70 -2.11 7.71
C ALA A 83 -15.91 -2.54 6.84
N LYS A 84 -15.88 -2.26 5.53
CA LYS A 84 -16.95 -2.62 4.60
C LYS A 84 -17.05 -4.12 4.31
N SER A 85 -15.93 -4.85 4.37
CA SER A 85 -15.89 -6.24 3.89
C SER A 85 -14.95 -7.11 4.73
N PRO A 86 -15.50 -8.06 5.51
CA PRO A 86 -14.69 -9.10 6.16
C PRO A 86 -13.88 -9.94 5.16
N GLU A 87 -14.39 -10.09 3.93
CA GLU A 87 -13.68 -10.80 2.86
C GLU A 87 -12.42 -10.05 2.41
N PHE A 88 -12.50 -8.71 2.29
CA PHE A 88 -11.33 -7.91 1.98
C PHE A 88 -10.24 -8.04 3.07
N CYS A 89 -10.64 -8.09 4.34
CA CYS A 89 -9.72 -8.37 5.46
C CYS A 89 -9.01 -9.72 5.30
N ARG A 90 -9.75 -10.79 4.93
CA ARG A 90 -9.16 -12.12 4.68
C ARG A 90 -8.19 -12.07 3.52
N GLN A 91 -8.59 -11.49 2.40
CA GLN A 91 -7.74 -11.39 1.21
C GLN A 91 -6.45 -10.59 1.47
N ALA A 92 -6.51 -9.53 2.27
CA ALA A 92 -5.34 -8.76 2.68
C ALA A 92 -4.41 -9.57 3.59
N ALA A 93 -4.96 -10.30 4.56
CA ALA A 93 -4.19 -11.18 5.43
C ALA A 93 -3.53 -12.33 4.63
N GLU A 94 -4.26 -12.97 3.73
CA GLU A 94 -3.77 -14.03 2.84
C GLU A 94 -2.71 -13.52 1.85
N ALA A 95 -2.87 -12.29 1.36
CA ALA A 95 -1.86 -11.61 0.56
C ALA A 95 -0.55 -11.39 1.35
N GLY A 96 -0.61 -11.40 2.67
CA GLY A 96 0.52 -11.25 3.58
C GLY A 96 0.70 -9.82 4.11
N LEU A 97 -0.38 -9.03 4.14
CA LEU A 97 -0.40 -7.77 4.89
C LEU A 97 -0.22 -8.07 6.38
N ARG A 98 0.78 -7.44 7.00
CA ARG A 98 1.13 -7.68 8.40
C ARG A 98 0.45 -6.71 9.36
N TYR A 99 0.38 -5.43 8.98
CA TYR A 99 -0.19 -4.37 9.81
C TYR A 99 -1.03 -3.43 8.95
N ALA A 100 -2.22 -3.08 9.47
CA ALA A 100 -2.98 -1.92 9.05
C ALA A 100 -2.77 -0.83 10.11
N TYR A 101 -2.28 0.34 9.69
CA TYR A 101 -2.06 1.52 10.52
C TYR A 101 -3.17 2.52 10.21
N LEU A 102 -3.96 2.88 11.24
CA LEU A 102 -5.15 3.73 11.18
C LEU A 102 -4.88 5.11 11.78
#